data_AF-A0A5N8X9R1-F1
#
_entry.id   AF-A0A5N8X9R1-F1
#
_cell.length_a   1.000
_cell.length_b   1.000
_cell.length_c   1.000
_cell.angle_alpha   90.00
_cell.angle_beta   90.00
_cell.angle_gamma   90.00
#
_symmetry.space_group_name_H-M   'P 1'
#
loop_
_entity.id
_entity.type
_entity.pdbx_description
1 polymer ?
#
loop_
_entity_poly.entity_id
_entity_poly.type
_entity_poly.pdbx_seq_one_letter_code
_entity_poly.pdbx_strand_id
1 'polypeptide(L)'
;MTTYLVVGAGPSGLGCAVALAQGTGARVVLIDRIPVTGGETGWDEPHVRQLTARAEAAGVALRLGALAVRWQDRRLLLISPMGVERLPGDHLFYAGGRRPATQADLGITGQRPAGVLPATVVEHLLTSGVALWQRPLIIGNDIWAAPLAAELRHRGSTVLGLGDADWADERFPDGRVEVLGTHRVEGVRVHTGADTVGITCDGIVLAADARPNRNVDGALFDDADGVTFVQSLTVVGAVERAADGAAVARAWIHSQGESA
;
A
#
# COMPACT_ATOMS: atom_id res chain seq x y z
N MET A 1 -20.86 22.65 11.28
CA MET A 1 -21.15 21.58 10.32
C MET A 1 -20.06 20.55 10.45
N THR A 2 -20.40 19.31 10.79
CA THR A 2 -19.42 18.23 10.96
C THR A 2 -18.69 17.95 9.65
N THR A 3 -17.39 17.74 9.72
CA THR A 3 -16.51 17.47 8.58
C THR A 3 -15.69 16.21 8.85
N TYR A 4 -15.79 15.22 7.96
CA TYR A 4 -14.96 14.02 8.00
C TYR A 4 -13.93 14.05 6.89
N LEU A 5 -12.70 13.73 7.23
CA LEU A 5 -11.59 13.68 6.28
C LEU A 5 -11.28 12.22 5.98
N VAL A 6 -11.07 11.89 4.71
CA VAL A 6 -10.64 10.58 4.26
C VAL A 6 -9.31 10.75 3.52
N VAL A 7 -8.25 10.07 3.94
CA VAL A 7 -6.94 10.14 3.29
C VAL A 7 -6.66 8.84 2.54
N GLY A 8 -6.42 8.94 1.24
CA GLY A 8 -6.21 7.83 0.30
C GLY A 8 -7.44 7.62 -0.59
N ALA A 9 -7.33 7.92 -1.88
CA ALA A 9 -8.40 7.84 -2.88
C ALA A 9 -8.37 6.54 -3.69
N GLY A 10 -7.87 5.45 -3.10
CA GLY A 10 -8.06 4.10 -3.62
C GLY A 10 -9.47 3.56 -3.33
N PRO A 11 -9.78 2.31 -3.74
CA PRO A 11 -11.12 1.73 -3.56
C PRO A 11 -11.64 1.78 -2.12
N SER A 12 -10.79 1.46 -1.12
CA SER A 12 -11.16 1.53 0.30
C SER A 12 -11.57 2.92 0.75
N GLY A 13 -10.81 3.96 0.38
CA GLY A 13 -11.13 5.34 0.74
C GLY A 13 -12.35 5.87 -0.01
N LEU A 14 -12.52 5.51 -1.29
CA LEU A 14 -13.73 5.85 -2.05
C LEU A 14 -14.99 5.22 -1.42
N GLY A 15 -14.93 3.93 -1.09
CA GLY A 15 -16.01 3.22 -0.41
C GLY A 15 -16.35 3.83 0.95
N CYS A 16 -15.33 4.14 1.75
CA CYS A 16 -15.46 4.81 3.03
C CYS A 16 -16.12 6.20 2.88
N ALA A 17 -15.62 7.04 1.96
CA ALA A 17 -16.12 8.39 1.75
C ALA A 17 -17.60 8.41 1.30
N VAL A 18 -17.98 7.51 0.37
CA VAL A 18 -19.38 7.36 -0.07
C VAL A 18 -20.28 6.98 1.10
N ALA A 19 -19.87 6.01 1.91
CA ALA A 19 -20.66 5.56 3.05
C ALA A 19 -20.83 6.66 4.11
N LEU A 20 -19.78 7.44 4.38
CA LEU A 20 -19.85 8.59 5.29
C LEU A 20 -20.81 9.66 4.77
N ALA A 21 -20.69 10.02 3.48
CA ALA A 21 -21.53 11.07 2.88
C ALA A 21 -23.01 10.69 2.92
N GLN A 22 -23.33 9.44 2.59
CA GLN A 22 -24.70 8.93 2.59
C GLN A 22 -25.27 8.70 3.99
N GLY A 23 -24.42 8.31 4.96
CA GLY A 23 -24.86 7.89 6.28
C GLY A 23 -24.93 8.99 7.35
N THR A 24 -24.35 10.17 7.10
CA THR A 24 -24.18 11.18 8.16
C THR A 24 -24.68 12.58 7.82
N GLY A 25 -24.86 12.92 6.54
CA GLY A 25 -25.12 14.30 6.11
C GLY A 25 -23.97 15.29 6.40
N ALA A 26 -22.82 14.79 6.88
CA ALA A 26 -21.63 15.60 7.14
C ALA A 26 -20.92 16.00 5.84
N ARG A 27 -20.08 17.02 5.91
CA ARG A 27 -19.16 17.35 4.82
C ARG A 27 -18.06 16.27 4.78
N VAL A 28 -17.93 15.55 3.67
CA VAL A 28 -16.84 14.59 3.49
C VAL A 28 -15.81 15.14 2.51
N VAL A 29 -14.54 15.14 2.90
CA VAL A 29 -13.43 15.52 2.02
C VAL A 29 -12.52 14.31 1.84
N LEU A 30 -12.33 13.87 0.60
CA LEU A 30 -11.41 12.79 0.24
C LEU A 30 -10.12 13.39 -0.33
N ILE A 31 -8.99 13.09 0.30
CA ILE A 31 -7.68 13.65 -0.01
C ILE A 31 -6.76 12.56 -0.55
N ASP A 32 -6.02 12.85 -1.62
CA ASP A 32 -4.91 12.00 -2.09
C ASP A 32 -3.79 12.84 -2.69
N ARG A 33 -2.55 12.37 -2.56
CA ARG A 33 -1.36 13.00 -3.15
C ARG A 33 -1.32 12.83 -4.68
N ILE A 34 -1.96 11.80 -5.21
CA ILE A 34 -2.06 11.53 -6.64
C ILE A 34 -3.18 12.44 -7.21
N PRO A 35 -2.99 13.06 -8.39
CA PRO A 35 -3.99 13.96 -8.98
C PRO A 35 -5.23 13.24 -9.55
N VAL A 36 -5.33 11.92 -9.38
CA VAL A 36 -6.43 11.06 -9.82
C VAL A 36 -6.77 10.03 -8.73
N THR A 37 -8.00 9.53 -8.76
CA THR A 37 -8.46 8.43 -7.89
C THR A 37 -7.92 7.07 -8.36
N GLY A 38 -7.96 6.06 -7.50
CA GLY A 38 -7.71 4.65 -7.86
C GLY A 38 -6.59 3.99 -7.06
N GLY A 39 -5.63 4.77 -6.56
CA GLY A 39 -4.46 4.22 -5.86
C GLY A 39 -3.78 3.14 -6.70
N GLU A 40 -3.38 2.03 -6.06
CA GLU A 40 -2.74 0.89 -6.74
C GLU A 40 -3.62 0.21 -7.79
N THR A 41 -4.95 0.33 -7.72
CA THR A 41 -5.83 -0.26 -8.74
C THR A 41 -5.72 0.47 -10.07
N GLY A 42 -5.29 1.72 -10.09
CA GLY A 42 -5.24 2.53 -11.30
C GLY A 42 -6.55 3.28 -11.57
N TRP A 43 -6.41 4.46 -12.19
CA TRP A 43 -7.51 5.40 -12.41
C TRP A 43 -8.41 5.03 -13.61
N ASP A 44 -7.85 4.27 -14.56
CA ASP A 44 -8.55 3.84 -15.77
C ASP A 44 -9.44 2.61 -15.56
N GLU A 45 -9.30 1.93 -14.43
CA GLU A 45 -10.10 0.75 -14.13
C GLU A 45 -11.59 1.07 -14.08
N PRO A 46 -12.46 0.34 -14.82
CA PRO A 46 -13.89 0.66 -14.91
C PRO A 46 -14.58 0.77 -13.55
N HIS A 47 -14.19 -0.08 -12.60
CA HIS A 47 -14.76 -0.04 -11.26
C HIS A 47 -14.32 1.20 -10.46
N VAL A 48 -13.08 1.65 -10.63
CA VAL A 48 -12.59 2.88 -9.99
C VAL A 48 -13.35 4.09 -10.54
N ARG A 49 -13.53 4.18 -11.86
CA ARG A 49 -14.33 5.24 -12.49
C ARG A 49 -15.76 5.27 -11.94
N GLN A 50 -16.38 4.10 -11.77
CA GLN A 50 -17.71 3.98 -11.18
C GLN A 50 -17.74 4.44 -9.71
N LEU A 51 -16.74 4.06 -8.90
CA LEU A 51 -16.63 4.49 -7.50
C LEU A 51 -16.42 6.01 -7.38
N THR A 52 -15.60 6.60 -8.24
CA THR A 52 -15.38 8.04 -8.29
C THR A 52 -16.66 8.80 -8.62
N ALA A 53 -17.38 8.38 -9.68
CA ALA A 53 -18.67 8.97 -10.03
C ALA A 53 -19.69 8.87 -8.89
N ARG A 54 -19.69 7.75 -8.14
CA ARG A 54 -20.55 7.59 -6.95
C ARG A 54 -20.16 8.52 -5.81
N ALA A 55 -18.86 8.75 -5.57
CA ALA A 55 -18.38 9.70 -4.57
C ALA A 55 -18.80 11.13 -4.89
N GLU A 56 -18.63 11.54 -6.15
CA GLU A 56 -19.05 12.86 -6.63
C GLU A 56 -20.57 13.03 -6.53
N ALA A 57 -21.35 12.03 -6.96
CA ALA A 57 -22.81 12.05 -6.84
C ALA A 57 -23.30 12.10 -5.39
N ALA A 58 -22.53 11.56 -4.44
CA ALA A 58 -22.80 11.64 -3.01
C ALA A 58 -22.34 12.97 -2.38
N GLY A 59 -21.75 13.89 -3.15
CA GLY A 59 -21.28 15.19 -2.66
C GLY A 59 -19.93 15.14 -1.94
N VAL A 60 -19.13 14.09 -2.10
CA VAL A 60 -17.77 14.01 -1.54
C VAL A 60 -16.89 15.06 -2.23
N ALA A 61 -16.27 15.93 -1.44
CA ALA A 61 -15.32 16.91 -1.96
C ALA A 61 -13.97 16.25 -2.21
N LEU A 62 -13.58 16.11 -3.48
CA LEU A 62 -12.27 15.57 -3.84
C LEU A 62 -11.18 16.65 -3.72
N ARG A 63 -10.07 16.29 -3.08
CA ARG A 63 -8.85 17.09 -2.92
C ARG A 63 -7.64 16.25 -3.34
N LEU A 64 -7.51 16.09 -4.65
CA LEU A 64 -6.46 15.31 -5.29
C LEU A 64 -5.21 16.18 -5.52
N GLY A 65 -4.04 15.54 -5.65
CA GLY A 65 -2.76 16.26 -5.76
C GLY A 65 -2.33 16.95 -4.46
N ALA A 66 -2.86 16.53 -3.31
CA ALA A 66 -2.58 17.10 -1.99
C ALA A 66 -2.07 16.02 -1.04
N LEU A 67 -0.84 16.18 -0.56
CA LEU A 67 -0.23 15.27 0.40
C LEU A 67 -0.70 15.59 1.82
N ALA A 68 -1.34 14.63 2.46
CA ALA A 68 -1.58 14.66 3.90
C ALA A 68 -0.28 14.37 4.66
N VAL A 69 0.07 15.22 5.62
CA VAL A 69 1.36 15.15 6.33
C VAL A 69 1.21 14.92 7.83
N ARG A 70 0.28 15.62 8.48
CA ARG A 70 0.10 15.57 9.94
C ARG A 70 -1.36 15.75 10.33
N TRP A 71 -1.83 14.93 11.27
CA TRP A 71 -3.09 15.06 11.97
C TRP A 71 -2.82 15.50 13.42
N GLN A 72 -3.34 16.67 13.80
CA GLN A 72 -3.19 17.19 15.14
C GLN A 72 -4.32 18.17 15.44
N ASP A 73 -4.86 18.14 16.66
CA ASP A 73 -5.89 19.08 17.12
C ASP A 73 -7.08 19.17 16.16
N ARG A 74 -7.54 18.02 15.64
CA ARG A 74 -8.66 17.92 14.68
C ARG A 74 -8.41 18.74 13.39
N ARG A 75 -7.15 18.81 12.96
CA ARG A 75 -6.70 19.48 11.74
C ARG A 75 -5.70 18.62 10.99
N LEU A 76 -5.89 18.51 9.68
CA LEU A 76 -4.99 17.83 8.76
C LEU A 76 -4.12 18.86 8.03
N LEU A 77 -2.80 18.75 8.17
CA LEU A 77 -1.83 19.50 7.40
C LEU A 77 -1.70 18.89 6.00
N LEU A 78 -1.99 19.70 4.99
CA LEU A 78 -1.87 19.36 3.57
C LEU A 78 -0.75 20.17 2.92
N ILE A 79 -0.01 19.52 2.02
CA ILE A 79 0.96 20.16 1.13
C ILE A 79 0.57 19.85 -0.31
N SER A 80 0.41 20.88 -1.13
CA SER A 80 0.04 20.75 -2.55
C SER A 80 0.78 21.80 -3.39
N PRO A 81 0.70 21.75 -4.73
CA PRO A 81 1.19 22.83 -5.59
C PRO A 81 0.57 24.21 -5.28
N MET A 82 -0.61 24.24 -4.64
CA MET A 82 -1.27 25.48 -4.21
C MET A 82 -0.73 26.03 -2.89
N GLY A 83 0.20 25.32 -2.23
CA GLY A 83 0.80 25.72 -0.97
C GLY A 83 0.44 24.78 0.18
N VAL A 84 0.57 25.31 1.40
CA VAL A 84 0.39 24.59 2.66
C VAL A 84 -0.94 25.03 3.29
N GLU A 85 -1.79 24.05 3.61
CA GLU A 85 -3.12 24.27 4.19
C GLU A 85 -3.29 23.44 5.47
N ARG A 86 -4.05 23.97 6.44
CA ARG A 86 -4.54 23.19 7.57
C ARG A 86 -6.05 23.04 7.45
N LEU A 87 -6.49 21.84 7.09
CA LEU A 87 -7.90 21.54 6.88
C LEU A 87 -8.52 21.04 8.20
N PRO A 88 -9.50 21.75 8.80
CA PRO A 88 -10.22 21.25 9.97
C PRO A 88 -11.06 20.03 9.62
N GLY A 89 -11.15 19.08 10.56
CA GLY A 89 -11.99 17.90 10.45
C GLY A 89 -12.29 17.32 11.83
N ASP A 90 -13.51 16.83 12.03
CA ASP A 90 -13.93 16.22 13.29
C ASP A 90 -13.39 14.81 13.45
N HIS A 91 -13.09 14.09 12.36
CA HIS A 91 -12.50 12.75 12.40
C HIS A 91 -11.70 12.47 11.13
N LEU A 92 -10.64 11.68 11.24
CA LEU A 92 -9.80 11.24 10.13
C LEU A 92 -10.00 9.74 9.85
N PHE A 93 -10.43 9.41 8.65
CA PHE A 93 -10.42 8.05 8.12
C PHE A 93 -9.18 7.85 7.26
N TYR A 94 -8.27 6.99 7.67
CA TYR A 94 -7.00 6.80 6.99
C TYR A 94 -6.98 5.52 6.17
N ALA A 95 -7.03 5.67 4.85
CA ALA A 95 -7.05 4.62 3.83
C ALA A 95 -5.77 4.62 2.98
N GLY A 96 -4.61 4.81 3.61
CA GLY A 96 -3.29 4.97 2.94
C GLY A 96 -2.75 3.73 2.19
N GLY A 97 -3.55 2.67 2.05
CA GLY A 97 -3.18 1.44 1.37
C GLY A 97 -2.25 0.55 2.19
N ARG A 98 -1.54 -0.35 1.52
CA ARG A 98 -0.59 -1.30 2.12
C ARG A 98 0.75 -1.23 1.41
N ARG A 99 1.76 -1.84 1.99
CA ARG A 99 3.09 -1.98 1.41
C ARG A 99 3.65 -3.36 1.71
N PRO A 100 4.57 -3.88 0.89
CA PRO A 100 5.40 -5.00 1.29
C PRO A 100 6.24 -4.64 2.53
N ALA A 101 6.63 -5.65 3.30
CA ALA A 101 7.62 -5.48 4.35
C ALA A 101 8.96 -4.98 3.77
N THR A 102 9.60 -4.05 4.48
CA THR A 102 10.92 -3.54 4.12
C THR A 102 12.02 -4.53 4.49
N GLN A 103 13.25 -4.30 4.03
CA GLN A 103 14.41 -5.08 4.48
C GLN A 103 14.54 -5.09 6.01
N ALA A 104 14.24 -3.95 6.66
CA ALA A 104 14.31 -3.83 8.12
C ALA A 104 13.22 -4.66 8.81
N ASP A 105 11.99 -4.62 8.29
CA ASP A 105 10.86 -5.42 8.81
C ASP A 105 11.17 -6.93 8.75
N LEU A 106 11.86 -7.36 7.69
CA LEU A 106 12.22 -8.77 7.45
C LEU A 106 13.54 -9.19 8.12
N GLY A 107 14.22 -8.28 8.83
CA GLY A 107 15.51 -8.59 9.46
C GLY A 107 16.62 -8.94 8.46
N ILE A 108 16.51 -8.46 7.20
CA ILE A 108 17.51 -8.66 6.15
C ILE A 108 18.73 -7.80 6.47
N THR A 109 19.91 -8.42 6.43
CA THR A 109 21.20 -7.79 6.77
C THR A 109 22.10 -7.66 5.54
N GLY A 110 23.36 -7.27 5.73
CA GLY A 110 24.36 -7.17 4.67
C GLY A 110 24.48 -5.77 4.08
N GLN A 111 24.90 -5.72 2.81
CA GLN A 111 25.17 -4.49 2.08
C GLN A 111 23.88 -3.82 1.58
N ARG A 112 23.97 -2.56 1.15
CA ARG A 112 22.84 -1.78 0.60
C ARG A 112 23.08 -1.36 -0.85
N PRO A 113 23.29 -2.32 -1.77
CA PRO A 113 23.47 -1.99 -3.17
C PRO A 113 22.15 -1.55 -3.83
N ALA A 114 22.23 -0.98 -5.03
CA ALA A 114 21.06 -0.82 -5.87
C ALA A 114 20.47 -2.18 -6.27
N GLY A 115 19.14 -2.25 -6.42
CA GLY A 115 18.47 -3.44 -6.93
C GLY A 115 17.67 -4.26 -5.90
N VAL A 116 17.52 -3.74 -4.68
CA VAL A 116 16.52 -4.25 -3.72
C VAL A 116 15.28 -3.37 -3.78
N LEU A 117 14.18 -3.89 -4.31
CA LEU A 117 12.95 -3.12 -4.55
C LEU A 117 11.73 -3.81 -3.91
N PRO A 118 10.77 -3.04 -3.36
CA PRO A 118 9.49 -3.61 -2.96
C PRO A 118 8.68 -4.02 -4.20
N ALA A 119 7.88 -5.08 -4.05
CA ALA A 119 7.04 -5.65 -5.09
C ALA A 119 6.23 -4.61 -5.89
N THR A 120 5.60 -3.65 -5.20
CA THR A 120 4.78 -2.61 -5.85
C THR A 120 5.59 -1.66 -6.74
N VAL A 121 6.88 -1.44 -6.45
CA VAL A 121 7.77 -0.66 -7.31
C VAL A 121 8.19 -1.46 -8.53
N VAL A 122 8.48 -2.76 -8.36
CA VAL A 122 8.79 -3.67 -9.47
C VAL A 122 7.60 -3.74 -10.43
N GLU A 123 6.39 -3.92 -9.92
CA GLU A 123 5.15 -3.91 -10.71
C GLU A 123 5.00 -2.63 -11.53
N HIS A 124 5.21 -1.46 -10.89
CA HIS A 124 5.11 -0.18 -11.57
C HIS A 124 6.16 -0.02 -12.68
N LEU A 125 7.39 -0.46 -12.45
CA LEU A 125 8.46 -0.40 -13.44
C LEU A 125 8.17 -1.32 -14.64
N LEU A 126 7.72 -2.55 -14.39
CA LEU A 126 7.37 -3.51 -15.45
C LEU A 126 6.21 -3.01 -16.30
N THR A 127 5.15 -2.50 -15.66
CA THR A 127 3.99 -1.90 -16.36
C THR A 127 4.36 -0.64 -17.15
N SER A 128 5.38 0.09 -16.71
CA SER A 128 5.96 1.23 -17.45
C SER A 128 6.92 0.81 -18.57
N GLY A 129 7.09 -0.48 -18.83
CA GLY A 129 7.94 -1.01 -19.89
C GLY A 129 9.43 -1.08 -19.55
N VAL A 130 9.82 -0.85 -18.29
CA VAL A 130 11.21 -0.98 -17.85
C VAL A 130 11.60 -2.45 -17.81
N ALA A 131 12.66 -2.81 -18.53
CA ALA A 131 13.26 -4.13 -18.42
C ALA A 131 14.02 -4.25 -17.09
N LEU A 132 13.68 -5.27 -16.29
CA LEU A 132 14.30 -5.52 -15.00
C LEU A 132 14.92 -6.91 -14.99
N TRP A 133 16.22 -6.96 -14.67
CA TRP A 133 16.98 -8.15 -14.26
C TRP A 133 16.89 -9.37 -15.19
N GLN A 134 17.69 -10.38 -14.92
CA GLN A 134 17.68 -11.68 -15.61
C GLN A 134 17.46 -12.81 -14.62
N ARG A 135 17.95 -12.67 -13.37
CA ARG A 135 17.82 -13.66 -12.30
C ARG A 135 17.41 -13.02 -10.97
N PRO A 136 16.22 -12.40 -10.87
CA PRO A 136 15.76 -11.79 -9.63
C PRO A 136 15.39 -12.83 -8.58
N LEU A 137 15.73 -12.54 -7.33
CA LEU A 137 15.24 -13.28 -6.15
C LEU A 137 14.02 -12.57 -5.57
N ILE A 138 12.87 -13.25 -5.51
CA ILE A 138 11.70 -12.76 -4.79
C ILE A 138 11.72 -13.35 -3.38
N ILE A 139 11.63 -12.48 -2.37
CA ILE A 139 11.58 -12.85 -0.95
C ILE A 139 10.16 -12.65 -0.45
N GLY A 140 9.52 -13.74 -0.04
CA GLY A 140 8.13 -13.78 0.44
C GLY A 140 7.19 -14.54 -0.48
N ASN A 141 6.02 -14.91 0.05
CA ASN A 141 4.99 -15.63 -0.67
C ASN A 141 3.59 -14.99 -0.51
N ASP A 142 3.56 -13.67 -0.29
CA ASP A 142 2.31 -12.93 -0.12
C ASP A 142 1.67 -12.62 -1.49
N ILE A 143 0.57 -11.86 -1.50
CA ILE A 143 -0.28 -11.51 -2.65
C ILE A 143 0.45 -11.01 -3.91
N TRP A 144 1.69 -10.53 -3.78
CA TRP A 144 2.48 -10.00 -4.88
C TRP A 144 3.40 -11.03 -5.55
N ALA A 145 3.80 -12.09 -4.85
CA ALA A 145 4.92 -12.93 -5.26
C ALA A 145 4.64 -13.68 -6.56
N ALA A 146 3.56 -14.48 -6.59
CA ALA A 146 3.22 -15.29 -7.76
C ALA A 146 2.85 -14.44 -9.02
N PRO A 147 2.04 -13.37 -8.93
CA PRO A 147 1.79 -12.49 -10.08
C PRO A 147 3.06 -11.85 -10.65
N LEU A 148 3.95 -11.35 -9.79
CA LEU A 148 5.21 -10.75 -10.24
C LEU A 148 6.17 -11.76 -10.83
N ALA A 149 6.24 -12.97 -10.26
CA ALA A 149 7.03 -14.06 -10.82
C ALA A 149 6.55 -14.42 -12.23
N ALA A 150 5.23 -14.48 -12.46
CA ALA A 150 4.67 -14.72 -13.79
C ALA A 150 5.05 -13.60 -14.79
N GLU A 151 4.96 -12.34 -14.38
CA GLU A 151 5.29 -11.20 -15.25
C GLU A 151 6.80 -11.13 -15.58
N LEU A 152 7.67 -11.36 -14.59
CA LEU A 152 9.12 -11.39 -14.79
C LEU A 152 9.53 -12.54 -15.74
N ARG A 153 8.93 -13.72 -15.59
CA ARG A 153 9.15 -14.85 -16.51
C ARG A 153 8.63 -14.58 -17.91
N HIS A 154 7.46 -13.94 -18.04
CA HIS A 154 6.93 -13.53 -19.34
C HIS A 154 7.91 -12.62 -20.10
N ARG A 155 8.73 -11.85 -19.36
CA ARG A 155 9.79 -10.99 -19.89
C ARG A 155 11.17 -11.65 -19.98
N GLY A 156 11.24 -12.95 -19.74
CA GLY A 156 12.45 -13.76 -19.94
C GLY A 156 13.38 -13.86 -18.73
N SER A 157 12.98 -13.40 -17.55
CA SER A 157 13.76 -13.63 -16.32
C SER A 157 13.64 -15.08 -15.84
N THR A 158 14.70 -15.62 -15.24
CA THR A 158 14.64 -16.82 -14.39
C THR A 158 14.43 -16.41 -12.94
N VAL A 159 13.26 -16.70 -12.38
CA VAL A 159 12.85 -16.17 -11.09
C VAL A 159 13.24 -17.14 -9.97
N LEU A 160 13.95 -16.62 -8.97
CA LEU A 160 14.40 -17.38 -7.81
C LEU A 160 13.46 -17.13 -6.62
N GLY A 161 13.28 -18.13 -5.75
CA GLY A 161 12.49 -18.01 -4.53
C GLY A 161 13.10 -18.74 -3.34
N LEU A 162 12.67 -18.37 -2.13
CA LEU A 162 13.06 -19.01 -0.87
C LEU A 162 11.89 -19.83 -0.31
N GLY A 163 12.20 -20.96 0.31
CA GLY A 163 11.22 -21.79 1.02
C GLY A 163 10.15 -22.37 0.08
N ASP A 164 8.89 -22.25 0.49
CA ASP A 164 7.73 -22.74 -0.24
C ASP A 164 7.29 -21.78 -1.36
N ALA A 165 8.23 -21.46 -2.25
CA ALA A 165 8.03 -20.58 -3.40
C ALA A 165 7.69 -21.39 -4.66
N ASP A 166 6.50 -21.99 -4.71
CA ASP A 166 6.02 -22.82 -5.82
C ASP A 166 5.97 -22.11 -7.19
N TRP A 167 5.88 -20.79 -7.18
CA TRP A 167 5.95 -19.92 -8.37
C TRP A 167 7.36 -19.69 -8.93
N ALA A 168 8.42 -20.10 -8.22
CA ALA A 168 9.80 -19.87 -8.63
C ALA A 168 10.32 -20.95 -9.60
N ASP A 169 11.19 -20.56 -10.54
CA ASP A 169 11.89 -21.48 -11.43
C ASP A 169 12.97 -22.26 -10.66
N GLU A 170 13.64 -21.59 -9.70
CA GLU A 170 14.62 -22.19 -8.80
C GLU A 170 14.30 -21.84 -7.34
N ARG A 171 14.28 -22.85 -6.48
CA ARG A 171 13.93 -22.72 -5.06
C ARG A 171 15.13 -23.00 -4.18
N PHE A 172 15.36 -22.14 -3.20
CA PHE A 172 16.41 -22.28 -2.21
C PHE A 172 15.81 -22.41 -0.80
N PRO A 173 16.56 -22.98 0.17
CA PRO A 173 16.13 -23.03 1.56
C PRO A 173 15.79 -21.64 2.11
N ASP A 174 14.78 -21.57 2.98
CA ASP A 174 14.43 -20.34 3.69
C ASP A 174 15.31 -20.13 4.92
N GLY A 175 15.58 -18.87 5.28
CA GLY A 175 16.45 -18.53 6.40
C GLY A 175 16.77 -17.05 6.49
N ARG A 176 17.72 -16.70 7.36
CA ARG A 176 18.15 -15.30 7.52
C ARG A 176 18.94 -14.86 6.30
N VAL A 177 18.51 -13.77 5.66
CA VAL A 177 19.12 -13.25 4.43
C VAL A 177 20.14 -12.15 4.72
N GLU A 178 21.30 -12.26 4.09
CA GLU A 178 22.34 -11.24 4.01
C GLU A 178 22.53 -10.84 2.54
N VAL A 179 22.32 -9.55 2.20
CA VAL A 179 22.48 -9.04 0.84
C VAL A 179 23.94 -8.80 0.52
N LEU A 180 24.36 -9.23 -0.67
CA LEU A 180 25.71 -9.06 -1.21
C LEU A 180 25.69 -8.14 -2.43
N GLY A 181 26.74 -7.34 -2.56
CA GLY A 181 26.99 -6.45 -3.68
C GLY A 181 27.46 -5.07 -3.25
N THR A 182 28.39 -4.48 -4.01
CA THR A 182 28.96 -3.17 -3.67
C THR A 182 28.15 -2.01 -4.28
N HIS A 183 27.80 -2.12 -5.57
CA HIS A 183 27.05 -1.08 -6.28
C HIS A 183 25.65 -1.53 -6.68
N ARG A 184 25.51 -2.81 -7.06
CA ARG A 184 24.26 -3.47 -7.39
C ARG A 184 24.21 -4.84 -6.70
N VAL A 185 23.02 -5.40 -6.57
CA VAL A 185 22.86 -6.77 -6.08
C VAL A 185 23.70 -7.71 -6.94
N GLU A 186 24.52 -8.51 -6.27
CA GLU A 186 25.31 -9.60 -6.88
C GLU A 186 24.88 -10.97 -6.34
N GLY A 187 24.15 -10.99 -5.23
CA GLY A 187 23.63 -12.20 -4.62
C GLY A 187 23.15 -11.99 -3.20
N VAL A 188 22.84 -13.09 -2.54
CA VAL A 188 22.55 -13.16 -1.11
C VAL A 188 23.27 -14.34 -0.47
N ARG A 189 23.49 -14.28 0.83
CA ARG A 189 23.68 -15.48 1.67
C ARG A 189 22.41 -15.74 2.44
N VAL A 190 22.00 -17.00 2.49
CA VAL A 190 20.89 -17.46 3.31
C VAL A 190 21.44 -18.38 4.38
N HIS A 191 21.23 -18.00 5.65
CA HIS A 191 21.66 -18.77 6.80
C HIS A 191 20.51 -19.65 7.31
N THR A 192 20.67 -20.96 7.20
CA THR A 192 19.68 -21.98 7.57
C THR A 192 20.22 -22.82 8.74
N GLY A 193 20.01 -22.34 9.97
CA GLY A 193 20.58 -22.99 11.16
C GLY A 193 22.11 -22.97 11.13
N ALA A 194 22.74 -24.12 10.93
CA ALA A 194 24.19 -24.25 10.86
C ALA A 194 24.78 -24.02 9.46
N ASP A 195 23.94 -24.09 8.42
CA ASP A 195 24.38 -24.00 7.03
C ASP A 195 24.24 -22.58 6.48
N THR A 196 25.07 -22.24 5.50
CA THR A 196 24.99 -20.98 4.75
C THR A 196 25.02 -21.27 3.27
N VAL A 197 23.98 -20.86 2.55
CA VAL A 197 23.84 -21.04 1.11
C VAL A 197 24.07 -19.70 0.41
N GLY A 198 25.02 -19.65 -0.52
CA GLY A 198 25.21 -18.50 -1.40
C GLY A 198 24.31 -18.62 -2.63
N ILE A 199 23.57 -17.56 -2.96
CA ILE A 199 22.69 -17.49 -4.12
C ILE A 199 23.10 -16.28 -4.95
N THR A 200 23.46 -16.51 -6.22
CA THR A 200 23.73 -15.43 -7.17
C THR A 200 22.42 -14.93 -7.76
N CYS A 201 22.18 -13.62 -7.64
CA CYS A 201 21.04 -12.93 -8.24
C CYS A 201 21.46 -11.50 -8.63
N ASP A 202 20.71 -10.87 -9.54
CA ASP A 202 20.99 -9.51 -10.02
C ASP A 202 19.94 -8.48 -9.56
N GLY A 203 18.95 -8.93 -8.78
CA GLY A 203 17.92 -8.12 -8.16
C GLY A 203 17.20 -8.86 -7.03
N ILE A 204 16.62 -8.10 -6.10
CA ILE A 204 15.80 -8.62 -5.00
C ILE A 204 14.46 -7.92 -5.00
N VAL A 205 13.38 -8.70 -4.98
CA VAL A 205 12.00 -8.23 -4.83
C VAL A 205 11.51 -8.56 -3.43
N LEU A 206 11.06 -7.56 -2.68
CA LEU A 206 10.43 -7.76 -1.37
C LEU A 206 8.92 -7.91 -1.56
N ALA A 207 8.41 -9.13 -1.36
CA ALA A 207 7.01 -9.52 -1.59
C ALA A 207 6.41 -10.26 -0.39
N ALA A 208 7.01 -10.12 0.80
CA ALA A 208 6.54 -10.71 2.06
C ALA A 208 5.70 -9.71 2.87
N ASP A 209 4.88 -10.27 3.76
CA ASP A 209 4.30 -9.60 4.92
C ASP A 209 3.65 -8.24 4.60
N ALA A 210 2.47 -8.24 3.98
CA ALA A 210 1.74 -6.99 3.76
C ALA A 210 1.55 -6.20 5.06
N ARG A 211 2.04 -4.96 5.09
CA ARG A 211 1.93 -4.03 6.22
C ARG A 211 1.05 -2.83 5.84
N PRO A 212 0.33 -2.22 6.80
CA PRO A 212 -0.37 -0.98 6.54
C PRO A 212 0.64 0.12 6.19
N ASN A 213 0.35 0.89 5.14
CA ASN A 213 1.17 2.03 4.78
C ASN A 213 0.65 3.26 5.50
N ARG A 214 1.28 3.65 6.62
CA ARG A 214 0.88 4.77 7.47
C ARG A 214 2.00 5.82 7.49
N ASN A 215 1.70 7.01 6.97
CA ASN A 215 2.69 8.07 6.76
C ASN A 215 2.20 9.47 7.15
N VAL A 216 1.07 9.57 7.86
CA VAL A 216 0.57 10.82 8.42
C VAL A 216 0.96 10.86 9.89
N ASP A 217 1.78 11.84 10.26
CA ASP A 217 2.16 12.08 11.65
C ASP A 217 0.89 12.33 12.50
N GLY A 218 0.82 11.75 13.69
CA GLY A 218 -0.42 11.72 14.50
C GLY A 218 -1.50 10.73 14.04
N ALA A 219 -1.25 9.95 12.99
CA ALA A 219 -2.12 8.86 12.51
C ALA A 219 -1.30 7.61 12.13
N LEU A 220 -0.42 7.19 13.04
CA LEU A 220 0.51 6.06 12.83
C LEU A 220 0.09 4.79 13.58
N PHE A 221 -0.44 4.95 14.79
CA PHE A 221 -0.77 3.87 15.72
C PHE A 221 -2.28 3.73 15.87
N ASP A 222 -2.73 2.53 16.23
CA ASP A 222 -4.17 2.19 16.29
C ASP A 222 -4.93 2.97 17.37
N ASP A 223 -4.23 3.53 18.35
CA ASP A 223 -4.76 4.37 19.44
C ASP A 223 -4.73 5.88 19.13
N ALA A 224 -4.43 6.27 17.89
CA ALA A 224 -4.39 7.67 17.48
C ALA A 224 -5.76 8.37 17.65
N ASP A 225 -5.77 9.52 18.33
CA ASP A 225 -7.00 10.25 18.62
C ASP A 225 -7.73 10.73 17.36
N GLY A 226 -9.02 10.43 17.28
CA GLY A 226 -9.87 10.84 16.18
C GLY A 226 -9.47 10.23 14.84
N VAL A 227 -8.85 9.04 14.85
CA VAL A 227 -8.46 8.31 13.64
C VAL A 227 -9.17 6.96 13.56
N THR A 228 -9.66 6.62 12.36
CA THR A 228 -10.13 5.28 12.01
C THR A 228 -9.33 4.78 10.82
N PHE A 229 -8.65 3.64 10.95
CA PHE A 229 -7.90 3.03 9.85
C PHE A 229 -8.81 2.21 8.93
N VAL A 230 -8.64 2.38 7.63
CA VAL A 230 -9.42 1.74 6.56
C VAL A 230 -8.47 0.99 5.63
N GLN A 231 -7.71 0.05 6.20
CA GLN A 231 -6.56 -0.61 5.55
C GLN A 231 -6.58 -2.13 5.78
N SER A 232 -7.64 -2.80 5.33
CA SER A 232 -7.66 -4.27 5.38
C SER A 232 -6.46 -4.87 4.64
N LEU A 233 -5.76 -5.79 5.31
CA LEU A 233 -4.57 -6.46 4.76
C LEU A 233 -4.95 -7.70 3.96
N THR A 234 -6.08 -8.33 4.27
CA THR A 234 -6.54 -9.60 3.68
C THR A 234 -7.37 -9.41 2.42
N VAL A 235 -7.99 -8.23 2.25
CA VAL A 235 -8.84 -7.95 1.09
C VAL A 235 -7.99 -7.42 -0.06
N VAL A 236 -8.10 -8.06 -1.24
CA VAL A 236 -7.24 -7.76 -2.40
C VAL A 236 -7.99 -7.06 -3.52
N GLY A 237 -9.14 -7.59 -3.94
CA GLY A 237 -9.88 -7.07 -5.09
C GLY A 237 -10.45 -5.66 -4.86
N ALA A 238 -10.54 -4.87 -5.94
CA ALA A 238 -10.97 -3.48 -5.85
C ALA A 238 -12.40 -3.34 -5.31
N VAL A 239 -13.30 -4.23 -5.72
CA VAL A 239 -14.71 -4.22 -5.31
C VAL A 239 -14.83 -4.52 -3.82
N GLU A 240 -14.13 -5.56 -3.38
CA GLU A 240 -14.11 -6.01 -1.99
C GLU A 240 -13.46 -4.95 -1.10
N ARG A 241 -12.37 -4.32 -1.55
CA ARG A 241 -11.72 -3.21 -0.81
C ARG A 241 -12.65 -2.02 -0.62
N ALA A 242 -13.45 -1.67 -1.62
CA ALA A 242 -14.45 -0.61 -1.49
C ALA A 242 -15.60 -0.99 -0.56
N ALA A 243 -16.06 -2.25 -0.62
CA ALA A 243 -17.07 -2.76 0.29
C ALA A 243 -16.59 -2.77 1.74
N ASP A 244 -15.35 -3.22 1.98
CA ASP A 244 -14.68 -3.21 3.29
C ASP A 244 -14.56 -1.78 3.84
N GLY A 245 -14.10 -0.82 3.02
CA GLY A 245 -14.02 0.57 3.45
C GLY A 245 -15.37 1.19 3.80
N ALA A 246 -16.43 0.83 3.07
CA ALA A 246 -17.80 1.22 3.39
C ALA A 246 -18.33 0.54 4.66
N ALA A 247 -17.91 -0.68 4.96
CA ALA A 247 -18.28 -1.41 6.17
C ALA A 247 -17.64 -0.78 7.42
N VAL A 248 -16.35 -0.43 7.35
CA VAL A 248 -15.63 0.28 8.41
C VAL A 248 -16.31 1.62 8.73
N ALA A 249 -16.64 2.41 7.71
CA ALA A 249 -17.36 3.66 7.90
C ALA A 249 -18.72 3.46 8.58
N ARG A 250 -19.51 2.48 8.14
CA ARG A 250 -20.83 2.20 8.72
C ARG A 250 -20.76 1.72 10.17
N ALA A 251 -19.79 0.87 10.50
CA ALA A 251 -19.54 0.43 11.87
C ALA A 251 -19.20 1.62 12.78
N TRP A 252 -18.34 2.53 12.30
CA TRP A 252 -18.01 3.75 13.03
C TRP A 252 -19.22 4.67 13.21
N ILE A 253 -20.03 4.89 12.17
CA ILE A 253 -21.25 5.71 12.28
C ILE A 253 -22.19 5.15 13.35
N HIS A 254 -22.35 3.82 13.37
CA HIS A 254 -23.21 3.17 14.34
C HIS A 254 -22.71 3.37 15.78
N SER A 255 -21.39 3.27 16.03
CA SER A 255 -20.83 3.47 17.37
C SER A 255 -20.96 4.90 17.88
N GLN A 256 -21.02 5.90 16.98
CA GLN A 256 -21.32 7.28 17.37
C GLN A 256 -22.77 7.46 17.83
N GLY A 257 -23.72 6.70 17.25
CA GLY A 257 -25.14 6.77 17.59
C GLY A 257 -25.52 6.11 18.91
N GLU A 258 -24.73 5.13 19.37
CA GLU A 258 -24.92 4.47 20.69
C GLU A 258 -24.37 5.32 21.86
N SER A 259 -23.59 6.36 21.56
CA SER A 259 -22.96 7.25 22.54
C SER A 259 -23.75 8.55 22.78
N ALA A 260 -24.92 8.70 22.15
CA ALA A 260 -25.82 9.86 22.23
C ALA A 260 -27.13 9.51 22.95
#